data_AF-A0A5N5WDD9-F1
#
_entry.id   AF-A0A5N5WDD9-F1
#
_cell.length_a   1.000
_cell.length_b   1.000
_cell.length_c   1.000
_cell.angle_alpha   90.00
_cell.angle_beta   90.00
_cell.angle_gamma   90.00
#
_symmetry.space_group_name_H-M   'P 1'
#
loop_
_entity.id
_entity.type
_entity.pdbx_description
1 polymer ?
#
loop_
_entity_poly.entity_id
_entity_poly.type
_entity_poly.pdbx_seq_one_letter_code
_entity_poly.pdbx_strand_id
1 'polypeptide(L)' 'MPLLVTEAQAATWTGRAGATIRTWAHEGRITRHGSGRGRVRYNLWELPQRTVDDDGTVTLGPPPPLPAQRHAA' A
#
# COMPACT_ATOMS: atom_id res chain seq x y z
N MET A 1 -17.01 2.89 2.26
CA MET A 1 -16.68 1.58 1.66
C MET A 1 -15.22 1.61 1.23
N PRO A 2 -14.41 0.57 1.48
CA PRO A 2 -13.01 0.54 1.06
C PRO A 2 -12.90 0.38 -0.47
N LEU A 3 -11.96 1.08 -1.09
CA LEU A 3 -11.66 0.94 -2.52
C LEU A 3 -10.56 -0.12 -2.68
N LEU A 4 -10.93 -1.28 -3.21
CA LEU A 4 -10.06 -2.45 -3.29
C LEU A 4 -9.34 -2.53 -4.64
N VAL A 5 -8.01 -2.42 -4.60
CA VAL A 5 -7.15 -2.41 -5.79
C VAL A 5 -6.24 -3.64 -5.87
N THR A 6 -5.83 -4.01 -7.07
CA THR A 6 -4.80 -5.03 -7.29
C THR A 6 -3.42 -4.54 -6.84
N GLU A 7 -2.47 -5.46 -6.68
CA GLU A 7 -1.06 -5.12 -6.43
C GLU A 7 -0.49 -4.17 -7.50
N ALA A 8 -0.79 -4.42 -8.78
CA ALA A 8 -0.29 -3.60 -9.88
C ALA A 8 -0.85 -2.17 -9.83
N GLN A 9 -2.14 -2.03 -9.51
CA GLN A 9 -2.77 -0.71 -9.34
C GLN A 9 -2.20 0.03 -8.13
N ALA A 10 -1.99 -0.66 -7.00
CA ALA A 10 -1.33 -0.09 -5.82
C ALA A 10 0.11 0.37 -6.13
N ALA A 11 0.85 -0.42 -6.90
CA ALA A 11 2.20 -0.06 -7.34
C ALA A 11 2.20 1.22 -8.20
N THR A 12 1.27 1.32 -9.16
CA THR A 12 1.11 2.52 -9.99
C THR A 12 0.72 3.75 -9.16
N TRP A 13 -0.21 3.60 -8.22
CA TRP A 13 -0.67 4.67 -7.34
C TRP A 13 0.45 5.23 -6.45
N THR A 14 1.21 4.32 -5.83
CA THR A 14 2.27 4.66 -4.87
C THR A 14 3.59 5.02 -5.54
N GLY A 15 3.78 4.64 -6.81
CA GLY A 15 5.07 4.70 -7.49
C GLY A 15 6.09 3.70 -6.96
N ARG A 16 5.68 2.72 -6.14
CA ARG A 16 6.56 1.73 -5.52
C ARG A 16 6.33 0.35 -6.11
N ALA A 17 7.33 -0.52 -5.97
CA ALA A 17 7.21 -1.90 -6.42
C ALA A 17 6.10 -2.64 -5.66
N GLY A 18 5.41 -3.56 -6.35
CA GLY A 18 4.38 -4.40 -5.74
C GLY A 18 4.87 -5.25 -4.56
N ALA A 19 6.17 -5.60 -4.55
CA ALA A 19 6.81 -6.24 -3.41
C ALA A 19 6.75 -5.39 -2.13
N THR A 20 6.91 -4.08 -2.23
CA THR A 20 6.79 -3.15 -1.10
C THR A 20 5.37 -3.14 -0.55
N ILE A 21 4.36 -3.18 -1.42
CA ILE A 21 2.94 -3.25 -1.01
C ILE A 21 2.68 -4.55 -0.24
N ARG A 22 3.21 -5.68 -0.71
CA ARG A 22 3.14 -6.95 0.02
C ARG A 22 3.81 -6.84 1.38
N THR A 23 5.01 -6.27 1.45
CA THR A 23 5.73 -6.07 2.72
C THR A 23 4.91 -5.25 3.71
N TRP A 24 4.33 -4.13 3.28
CA TRP A 24 3.46 -3.33 4.15
C TRP A 24 2.25 -4.09 4.67
N ALA A 25 1.62 -4.93 3.83
CA ALA A 25 0.51 -5.77 4.25
C ALA A 25 0.96 -6.88 5.21
N HIS A 26 2.15 -7.46 5.02
CA HIS A 26 2.73 -8.45 5.93
C HIS A 26 3.11 -7.84 7.28
N GLU A 27 3.58 -6.59 7.28
CA GLU A 27 3.87 -5.80 8.49
C GLU A 27 2.60 -5.24 9.16
N GLY A 28 1.43 -5.46 8.57
CA GLY A 28 0.15 -4.98 9.11
C GLY A 28 -0.04 -3.48 9.01
N ARG A 29 0.74 -2.78 8.19
CA ARG A 29 0.60 -1.34 7.97
C ARG A 29 -0.60 -0.97 7.12
N ILE A 30 -1.01 -1.90 6.26
CA ILE A 30 -2.15 -1.79 5.37
C ILE A 30 -2.96 -3.07 5.40
N THR A 31 -4.26 -2.94 5.17
CA THR A 31 -5.24 -4.00 5.09
C THR A 31 -5.18 -4.68 3.74
N ARG A 32 -5.12 -6.01 3.74
CA ARG A 32 -5.30 -6.86 2.56
C ARG A 32 -6.60 -7.64 2.65
N HIS A 33 -7.25 -7.84 1.51
CA HIS A 33 -8.49 -8.57 1.36
C HIS A 33 -8.29 -9.77 0.43
N GLY A 34 -8.84 -10.92 0.80
CA GLY A 34 -8.68 -12.16 0.05
C GLY A 34 -7.35 -12.88 0.31
N SER A 35 -7.23 -14.08 -0.26
CA SER A 35 -6.06 -14.95 -0.13
C SER A 35 -5.80 -15.72 -1.41
N GLY A 36 -4.54 -16.12 -1.63
CA GLY A 36 -4.12 -16.86 -2.82
C GLY A 36 -3.60 -15.96 -3.96
N ARG A 37 -2.83 -16.57 -4.86
CA ARG A 37 -2.15 -15.88 -5.96
C ARG A 37 -3.18 -15.17 -6.86
N GLY A 38 -3.02 -13.86 -7.06
CA GLY A 38 -3.89 -13.05 -7.92
C GLY A 38 -5.26 -12.66 -7.33
N ARG A 39 -5.62 -13.14 -6.14
CA ARG A 39 -6.92 -12.86 -5.48
C ARG A 39 -6.82 -11.83 -4.36
N VAL A 40 -5.62 -11.41 -4.00
CA VAL A 40 -5.38 -10.40 -2.95
C VAL A 40 -5.64 -9.00 -3.49
N ARG A 41 -6.37 -8.20 -2.72
CA ARG A 41 -6.61 -6.77 -2.95
C ARG A 41 -6.20 -5.93 -1.74
N TYR A 42 -5.88 -4.67 -1.99
CA TYR A 42 -5.43 -3.72 -0.97
C TYR A 42 -6.39 -2.53 -0.90
N ASN A 43 -6.55 -1.94 0.28
CA ASN A 43 -7.34 -0.73 0.45
C ASN A 43 -6.55 0.49 -0.04
N LEU A 44 -7.01 1.13 -1.12
CA LEU A 44 -6.31 2.26 -1.74
C LEU A 44 -6.14 3.45 -0.76
N TRP A 45 -7.11 3.65 0.13
CA TRP A 45 -7.13 4.78 1.05
C TRP A 45 -6.03 4.73 2.13
N GLU A 46 -5.40 3.58 2.31
CA GLU A 46 -4.29 3.39 3.24
C GLU A 46 -2.93 3.51 2.55
N LEU A 47 -2.91 3.69 1.23
CA LEU A 47 -1.69 3.76 0.43
C LEU A 47 -1.28 5.21 0.17
N PRO A 48 0.02 5.54 0.35
CA PRO A 48 0.52 6.86 0.02
C PRO A 48 0.47 7.06 -1.49
N GLN A 49 -0.10 8.18 -1.93
CA GLN A 49 -0.09 8.57 -3.33
C GLN A 49 1.30 9.11 -3.71
N ARG A 50 1.78 8.81 -4.92
CA ARG A 50 2.91 9.56 -5.51
C ARG A 50 2.41 10.90 -6.06
N THR A 51 3.21 11.94 -5.92
CA THR A 51 2.98 13.21 -6.61
C THR A 51 3.94 13.34 -7.78
N VAL A 52 3.49 14.01 -8.83
CA VAL A 52 4.29 14.35 -10.00
C VAL A 52 4.18 15.86 -10.15
N ASP A 53 5.31 16.55 -10.05
CA ASP A 53 5.39 18.00 -10.20
C ASP A 53 5.43 18.38 -11.69
N ASP A 54 5.25 19.67 -11.99
CA ASP A 54 5.16 20.18 -13.38
C ASP A 54 6.44 19.93 -14.20
N ASP A 55 7.59 19.80 -13.53
CA ASP A 55 8.89 19.48 -14.14
C ASP A 55 9.10 17.97 -14.37
N GLY A 56 8.11 17.15 -14.03
CA GLY A 56 8.17 15.69 -14.12
C GLY A 56 8.85 15.01 -12.94
N THR A 57 9.25 15.76 -11.90
CA THR A 57 9.81 15.18 -10.67
C THR A 57 8.75 14.33 -9.96
N VAL A 58 9.11 13.10 -9.63
CA VAL A 58 8.23 12.17 -8.91
C VAL A 58 8.62 12.10 -7.44
N THR A 59 7.70 12.53 -6.58
CA THR A 59 7.87 12.41 -5.13
C THR A 59 6.99 11.28 -4.60
N LEU A 60 7.60 10.36 -3.85
CA LEU A 60 6.89 9.24 -3.23
C LEU A 60 6.39 9.67 -1.85
N GLY A 61 5.12 9.37 -1.54
CA GLY A 61 4.61 9.58 -0.19
C GLY A 61 5.33 8.72 0.86
N PRO A 62 5.26 9.12 2.14
CA PRO A 62 5.88 8.40 3.24
C PRO A 62 5.30 6.98 3.34
N PRO A 63 6.08 5.99 3.80
CA PRO A 63 5.53 4.66 4.04
C PRO A 63 4.44 4.73 5.11
N PRO A 64 3.37 3.91 5.00
CA PRO A 64 2.36 3.81 6.05
C PRO A 64 3.00 3.51 7.42
N PRO A 65 2.42 3.99 8.53
CA PRO A 65 2.96 3.76 9.86
C PRO A 65 2.90 2.27 10.21
N LEU A 66 3.82 1.82 11.05
CA LEU A 66 3.69 0.50 11.68
C LEU A 66 2.50 0.50 12.63
N PRO A 67 1.72 -0.60 12.71
CA PRO A 67 0.70 -0.71 13.72
C PRO A 67 1.36 -0.58 15.10
N ALA A 68 0.72 0.18 16.01
CA ALA A 68 1.17 0.25 17.39
C ALA A 68 1.26 -1.18 17.92
N GLN A 69 2.43 -1.57 18.44
CA GLN A 69 2.66 -2.93 18.92
C GLN A 69 1.52 -3.31 19.86
N ARG A 70 0.82 -4.40 19.54
CA ARG A 70 -0.12 -5.01 20.47
C ARG A 70 0.76 -5.65 21.54
N HIS A 71 1.08 -4.90 22.60
CA HIS A 71 1.64 -5.48 23.80
C HIS A 71 0.70 -6.62 24.21
N ALA A 72 1.22 -7.84 24.20
CA ALA A 72 0.51 -8.97 24.77
C ALA A 72 0.23 -8.64 26.24
N ALA A 73 -1.06 -8.66 26.60
CA ALA A 73 -1.52 -8.60 27.97
C ALA A 73 -1.34 -9.95 28.66
#